data_AF-A0A6M2AA25-F1
#
_entry.id   AF-A0A6M2AA25-F1
#
_cell.length_a   1.000
_cell.length_b   1.000
_cell.length_c   1.000
_cell.angle_alpha   90.00
_cell.angle_beta   90.00
_cell.angle_gamma   90.00
#
_symmetry.space_group_name_H-M   'P 1'
#
loop_
_entity.id
_entity.type
_entity.pdbx_description
1 polymer ?
#
loop_
_entity_poly.entity_id
_entity_poly.type
_entity_poly.pdbx_seq_one_letter_code
_entity_poly.pdbx_strand_id
1 'polypeptide(L)'
;MELIITEWALSSYIGLLDKHVFTKETFQKIIRPDVLLLKKGAESDPKFENRKFWGPATYQGRVIHHGWKMKWHNFGNGKIQLRLAVVVVNERVFLCQGYVKRDDKVDQREMALFMNRVQKIILNKQVIIRGVL
;
A
#
# COMPACT_ATOMS: atom_id res chain seq x y z
N MET A 1 -14.57 6.51 -3.09
CA MET A 1 -14.05 5.55 -2.12
C MET A 1 -13.49 6.26 -0.90
N GLU A 2 -13.80 5.76 0.29
CA GLU A 2 -13.23 6.25 1.55
C GLU A 2 -11.84 5.64 1.77
N LEU A 3 -10.82 6.49 2.04
CA LEU A 3 -9.45 6.05 2.28
C LEU A 3 -9.17 5.94 3.77
N ILE A 4 -8.98 4.72 4.26
CA ILE A 4 -8.82 4.42 5.68
C ILE A 4 -7.35 4.16 5.99
N ILE A 5 -6.79 4.93 6.92
CA ILE A 5 -5.44 4.72 7.45
C ILE A 5 -5.53 3.73 8.62
N THR A 6 -5.04 2.51 8.42
CA THR A 6 -4.91 1.54 9.51
C THR A 6 -3.69 1.85 10.37
N GLU A 7 -3.68 1.34 11.60
CA GLU A 7 -2.50 1.41 12.47
C GLU A 7 -1.24 0.80 11.82
N TRP A 8 -1.42 -0.25 11.02
CA TRP A 8 -0.32 -0.87 10.28
C TRP A 8 0.28 0.08 9.24
N ALA A 9 -0.56 0.85 8.53
CA ALA A 9 -0.09 1.82 7.57
C ALA A 9 0.65 2.96 8.26
N LEU A 10 0.08 3.51 9.33
CA LEU A 10 0.71 4.58 10.10
C LEU A 10 2.08 4.13 10.66
N SER A 11 2.13 2.95 11.28
CA SER A 11 3.36 2.37 11.81
C SER A 11 4.43 2.19 10.72
N SER A 12 4.03 1.67 9.56
CA SER A 12 4.95 1.49 8.43
C SER A 12 5.45 2.83 7.87
N TYR A 13 4.60 3.84 7.80
CA TYR A 13 4.97 5.18 7.37
C TYR A 13 6.01 5.80 8.31
N ILE A 14 5.77 5.75 9.63
CA ILE A 14 6.72 6.26 10.63
C ILE A 14 8.06 5.53 10.50
N GLY A 15 8.04 4.20 10.41
CA GLY A 15 9.27 3.41 10.29
C GLY A 15 10.04 3.64 8.98
N LEU A 16 9.37 3.98 7.88
CA LEU A 16 10.02 4.32 6.61
C LEU A 16 10.60 5.73 6.61
N LEU A 17 9.92 6.69 7.26
CA LEU A 17 10.45 8.03 7.49
C LEU A 17 11.71 7.99 8.37
N ASP A 18 11.65 7.27 9.49
CA ASP A 18 12.77 7.14 10.43
C ASP A 18 14.01 6.51 9.76
N LYS A 19 13.79 5.56 8.86
CA LYS A 19 14.84 4.96 8.02
C LYS A 19 15.27 5.82 6.83
N HIS A 20 14.74 7.03 6.71
CA HIS A 20 15.04 7.96 5.63
C HIS A 20 14.82 7.37 4.23
N VAL A 21 13.85 6.44 4.09
CA VAL A 21 13.46 5.88 2.79
C VAL A 21 12.87 6.97 1.90
N PHE A 22 12.21 7.94 2.52
CA PHE A 22 11.72 9.16 1.88
C PHE A 22 11.63 10.29 2.90
N THR A 23 11.52 11.53 2.42
CA THR A 23 11.30 12.69 3.26
C THR A 23 9.81 13.02 3.38
N LYS A 24 9.44 13.84 4.36
CA LYS A 24 8.07 14.37 4.46
C LYS A 24 7.65 15.11 3.19
N GLU A 25 8.56 15.86 2.58
CA GLU A 25 8.30 16.56 1.33
C GLU A 25 8.01 15.59 0.19
N THR A 26 8.85 14.56 0.01
CA THR A 26 8.62 13.51 -0.99
C THR A 26 7.29 12.79 -0.78
N PHE A 27 6.92 12.52 0.48
CA PHE A 27 5.62 11.97 0.81
C PHE A 27 4.48 12.89 0.36
N GLN A 28 4.56 14.18 0.68
CA GLN A 28 3.51 15.16 0.33
C GLN A 28 3.40 15.41 -1.17
N LYS A 29 4.51 15.40 -1.90
CA LYS A 29 4.54 15.70 -3.34
C LYS A 29 4.27 14.50 -4.24
N ILE A 30 4.56 13.27 -3.78
CA ILE A 30 4.49 12.07 -4.63
C ILE A 30 3.56 11.01 -4.04
N ILE A 31 3.87 10.49 -2.84
CA ILE A 31 3.15 9.33 -2.30
C ILE A 31 1.69 9.68 -1.97
N ARG A 32 1.47 10.79 -1.25
CA ARG A 32 0.13 11.19 -0.81
C ARG A 32 -0.78 11.52 -2.01
N PRO A 33 -0.37 12.32 -3.01
CA PRO A 33 -1.20 12.57 -4.20
C PRO A 33 -1.59 11.27 -4.91
N ASP A 34 -0.63 10.35 -5.10
CA ASP A 34 -0.88 9.06 -5.73
C ASP A 34 -1.92 8.23 -4.96
N VAL A 35 -1.78 8.17 -3.64
CA VAL A 35 -2.74 7.47 -2.78
C VAL A 35 -4.12 8.13 -2.84
N LEU A 36 -4.19 9.46 -2.88
CA LEU A 36 -5.45 10.20 -2.95
C LEU A 36 -6.24 9.94 -4.25
N LEU A 37 -5.58 9.53 -5.34
CA LEU A 37 -6.27 9.15 -6.58
C LEU A 37 -7.25 7.99 -6.36
N LEU A 38 -6.96 7.09 -5.40
CA LEU A 38 -7.85 5.97 -5.06
C LEU A 38 -9.22 6.43 -4.54
N LYS A 39 -9.39 7.69 -4.10
CA LYS A 39 -10.71 8.22 -3.73
C LYS A 39 -11.71 8.17 -4.86
N LYS A 40 -11.26 8.32 -6.11
CA LYS A 40 -12.10 8.32 -7.30
C LYS A 40 -12.28 6.92 -7.91
N GLY A 41 -11.68 5.89 -7.31
CA GLY A 41 -11.57 4.55 -7.90
C GLY A 41 -10.30 4.42 -8.75
N ALA A 42 -9.70 3.23 -8.79
CA ALA A 42 -8.44 3.03 -9.52
C ALA A 42 -8.65 3.16 -11.04
N GLU A 43 -9.81 2.75 -11.54
CA GLU A 43 -10.25 2.86 -12.93
C GLU A 43 -10.38 4.31 -13.44
N SER A 44 -10.41 5.29 -12.53
CA SER A 44 -10.63 6.70 -12.89
C SER A 44 -9.36 7.44 -13.32
N ASP A 45 -8.17 6.85 -13.15
CA ASP A 45 -6.90 7.49 -13.47
C ASP A 45 -5.98 6.54 -14.27
N PRO A 46 -5.48 6.97 -15.45
CA PRO A 46 -4.61 6.15 -16.31
C PRO A 46 -3.35 5.61 -15.62
N LYS A 47 -2.91 6.25 -14.53
CA LYS A 47 -1.76 5.78 -13.76
C LYS A 47 -1.96 4.37 -13.20
N PHE A 48 -3.20 3.98 -12.88
CA PHE A 48 -3.52 2.64 -12.38
C PHE A 48 -3.63 1.58 -13.47
N GLU A 49 -3.69 1.96 -14.76
CA GLU A 49 -3.58 1.01 -15.87
C GLU A 49 -2.15 0.44 -15.99
N ASN A 50 -1.16 1.19 -15.49
CA ASN A 50 0.23 0.76 -15.50
C ASN A 50 0.50 -0.35 -14.47
N ARG A 51 0.62 -1.60 -14.96
CA ARG A 51 0.93 -2.78 -14.14
C ARG A 51 2.23 -2.71 -13.33
N LYS A 52 3.17 -1.87 -13.77
CA LYS A 52 4.42 -1.62 -13.02
C LYS A 52 4.15 -0.77 -11.78
N PHE A 53 3.15 0.11 -11.81
CA PHE A 53 2.76 0.97 -10.70
C PHE A 53 1.69 0.31 -9.83
N TRP A 54 0.63 -0.21 -10.42
CA TRP A 54 -0.51 -0.77 -9.70
C TRP A 54 -0.80 -2.20 -10.14
N GLY A 55 -1.30 -3.04 -9.25
CA GLY A 55 -1.79 -4.36 -9.62
C GLY A 55 -2.16 -5.22 -8.44
N PRO A 56 -2.69 -6.43 -8.71
CA PRO A 56 -3.09 -7.34 -7.66
C PRO A 56 -1.89 -7.71 -6.78
N ALA A 57 -2.13 -7.79 -5.47
CA ALA A 57 -1.18 -8.37 -4.55
C ALA A 57 -1.19 -9.90 -4.71
N THR A 58 0.00 -10.51 -4.74
CA THR A 58 0.14 -11.96 -4.90
C THR A 58 1.03 -12.54 -3.82
N TYR A 59 0.72 -13.76 -3.39
CA TYR A 59 1.54 -14.56 -2.48
C TYR A 59 1.65 -15.96 -3.04
N GLN A 60 2.88 -16.46 -3.22
CA GLN A 60 3.16 -17.77 -3.82
C GLN A 60 2.41 -18.00 -5.16
N GLY A 61 2.38 -16.97 -6.02
CA GLY A 61 1.73 -17.02 -7.33
C GLY A 61 0.20 -16.89 -7.30
N ARG A 62 -0.44 -16.89 -6.13
CA ARG A 62 -1.89 -16.71 -5.99
C ARG A 62 -2.24 -15.26 -5.70
N VAL A 63 -3.30 -14.76 -6.34
CA VAL A 63 -3.84 -13.42 -6.05
C VAL A 63 -4.47 -13.42 -4.67
N ILE A 64 -4.13 -12.42 -3.86
CA ILE A 64 -4.78 -12.16 -2.58
C ILE A 64 -6.09 -11.43 -2.89
N HIS A 65 -7.22 -12.07 -2.64
CA HIS A 65 -8.54 -11.48 -2.91
C HIS A 65 -8.71 -10.14 -2.19
N HIS A 66 -9.28 -9.13 -2.87
CA HIS A 66 -9.33 -7.71 -2.44
C HIS A 66 -7.98 -7.02 -2.22
N GLY A 67 -6.86 -7.72 -2.38
CA GLY A 67 -5.52 -7.21 -2.13
C GLY A 67 -4.90 -6.58 -3.37
N TRP A 68 -4.46 -5.34 -3.23
CA TRP A 68 -3.79 -4.59 -4.28
C TRP A 68 -2.47 -3.99 -3.79
N LYS A 69 -1.62 -3.59 -4.72
CA LYS A 69 -0.29 -3.06 -4.43
C LYS A 69 0.10 -1.92 -5.36
N MET A 70 0.38 -0.75 -4.77
CA MET A 70 1.12 0.33 -5.42
C MET A 70 2.62 0.06 -5.34
N LYS A 71 3.36 0.44 -6.38
CA LYS A 71 4.78 0.13 -6.58
C LYS A 71 5.46 1.36 -7.19
N TRP A 72 6.26 2.05 -6.40
CA TRP A 72 7.16 3.10 -6.87
C TRP A 72 8.53 2.49 -7.10
N HIS A 73 8.97 2.46 -8.35
CA HIS A 73 10.32 2.05 -8.73
C HIS A 73 11.23 3.28 -8.77
N ASN A 74 12.52 3.07 -8.54
CA ASN A 74 13.54 4.13 -8.58
C ASN A 74 13.19 5.34 -7.70
N PHE A 75 12.58 5.08 -6.54
CA PHE A 75 12.15 6.11 -5.62
C PHE A 75 13.33 6.75 -4.87
N GLY A 76 13.19 8.01 -4.45
CA GLY A 76 14.24 8.76 -3.75
C GLY A 76 15.51 8.88 -4.58
N ASN A 77 16.64 8.37 -4.06
CA ASN A 77 17.94 8.38 -4.74
C ASN A 77 18.04 7.39 -5.93
N GLY A 78 16.92 7.05 -6.57
CA GLY A 78 16.88 6.21 -7.77
C GLY A 78 17.05 4.70 -7.52
N LYS A 79 17.21 4.25 -6.28
CA LYS A 79 17.52 2.84 -5.94
C LYS A 79 16.45 2.13 -5.11
N ILE A 80 15.40 2.83 -4.68
CA ILE A 80 14.40 2.30 -3.76
C ILE A 80 13.21 1.76 -4.56
N GLN A 81 12.81 0.52 -4.27
CA GLN A 81 11.53 -0.05 -4.73
C GLN A 81 10.52 0.00 -3.59
N LEU A 82 9.81 1.12 -3.47
CA LEU A 82 8.80 1.33 -2.44
C LEU A 82 7.48 0.68 -2.86
N ARG A 83 6.81 0.01 -1.94
CA ARG A 83 5.52 -0.63 -2.17
C ARG A 83 4.54 -0.26 -1.07
N LEU A 84 3.28 -0.12 -1.43
CA LEU A 84 2.16 0.05 -0.50
C LEU A 84 1.11 -1.00 -0.81
N ALA A 85 0.85 -1.89 0.15
CA ALA A 85 -0.24 -2.85 0.06
C ALA A 85 -1.53 -2.22 0.60
N VAL A 86 -2.63 -2.42 -0.13
CA VAL A 86 -3.95 -1.85 0.19
C VAL A 86 -5.05 -2.88 -0.02
N VAL A 87 -6.10 -2.82 0.78
CA VAL A 87 -7.30 -3.65 0.60
C VAL A 87 -8.41 -2.79 0.03
N VAL A 88 -9.09 -3.28 -1.01
CA VAL A 88 -10.19 -2.60 -1.68
C VAL A 88 -11.46 -3.46 -1.52
N VAL A 89 -12.41 -2.99 -0.70
CA VAL A 89 -13.65 -3.73 -0.39
C VAL A 89 -14.77 -2.76 -0.02
N ASN A 90 -15.99 -3.00 -0.50
CA ASN A 90 -17.20 -2.22 -0.17
C ASN A 90 -17.00 -0.70 -0.26
N GLU A 91 -16.49 -0.21 -1.40
CA GLU A 91 -16.19 1.21 -1.65
C GLU A 91 -15.19 1.87 -0.67
N ARG A 92 -14.49 1.07 0.13
CA ARG A 92 -13.43 1.49 1.04
C ARG A 92 -12.08 0.98 0.57
N VAL A 93 -11.05 1.78 0.82
CA VAL A 93 -9.65 1.41 0.63
C VAL A 93 -8.94 1.49 1.96
N PHE A 94 -8.47 0.35 2.44
CA PHE A 94 -7.67 0.28 3.67
C PHE A 94 -6.19 0.29 3.30
N LEU A 95 -5.51 1.37 3.66
CA LEU A 95 -4.05 1.42 3.57
C LEU A 95 -3.48 0.49 4.65
N CYS A 96 -2.67 -0.50 4.26
CA CYS A 96 -2.23 -1.54 5.19
C CYS A 96 -0.74 -1.45 5.54
N GLN A 97 0.17 -1.48 4.56
CA GLN A 97 1.60 -1.38 4.89
C GLN A 97 2.43 -0.88 3.72
N GLY A 98 3.32 0.08 4.02
CA GLY A 98 4.43 0.45 3.18
C GLY A 98 5.66 -0.41 3.49
N TYR A 99 6.46 -0.75 2.47
CA TYR A 99 7.75 -1.40 2.66
C TYR A 99 8.68 -1.19 1.46
N VAL A 100 9.99 -1.37 1.67
CA VAL A 100 10.98 -1.37 0.60
C VAL A 100 11.26 -2.80 0.17
N LYS A 101 11.01 -3.10 -1.10
CA LYS A 101 11.45 -4.36 -1.69
C LYS A 101 12.95 -4.30 -1.97
N ARG A 102 13.71 -5.10 -1.21
CA ARG A 102 15.14 -5.33 -1.46
C ARG A 102 15.35 -6.57 -2.32
N ASP A 103 14.53 -7.58 -2.10
CA ASP A 103 14.55 -8.86 -2.80
C ASP A 103 13.14 -9.48 -2.80
N ASP A 104 12.98 -10.60 -3.49
CA ASP A 104 11.67 -11.28 -3.55
C ASP A 104 11.28 -11.96 -2.23
N LYS A 105 12.24 -12.31 -1.37
CA LYS A 105 11.94 -12.92 -0.05
C LYS A 105 11.26 -11.90 0.87
N VAL A 106 11.73 -10.66 0.87
CA VAL A 106 11.08 -9.54 1.57
C VAL A 106 9.66 -9.35 1.05
N ASP A 107 9.48 -9.35 -0.28
CA ASP A 107 8.13 -9.21 -0.85
C ASP A 107 7.20 -10.34 -0.40
N GLN A 108 7.64 -11.60 -0.46
CA GLN A 108 6.82 -12.74 -0.02
C GLN A 108 6.46 -12.66 1.47
N ARG A 109 7.40 -12.29 2.33
CA ARG A 109 7.15 -12.10 3.76
C ARG A 109 6.10 -11.00 4.01
N GLU A 110 6.23 -9.87 3.33
CA GLU A 110 5.28 -8.77 3.47
C GLU A 110 3.89 -9.15 2.92
N MET A 111 3.82 -9.93 1.83
CA MET A 111 2.56 -10.45 1.29
C MET A 111 1.90 -11.50 2.19
N ALA A 112 2.67 -12.34 2.89
CA ALA A 112 2.14 -13.25 3.91
C ALA A 112 1.50 -12.48 5.08
N LEU A 113 2.18 -11.44 5.59
CA LEU A 113 1.64 -10.56 6.62
C LEU A 113 0.39 -9.82 6.13
N PHE A 114 0.42 -9.34 4.89
CA PHE A 114 -0.70 -8.64 4.27
C PHE A 114 -1.94 -9.53 4.10
N MET A 115 -1.77 -10.80 3.73
CA MET A 115 -2.88 -11.77 3.65
C MET A 115 -3.62 -11.91 4.98
N ASN A 116 -2.91 -11.97 6.10
CA ASN A 116 -3.52 -12.00 7.43
C ASN A 116 -4.30 -10.71 7.74
N ARG A 117 -3.80 -9.55 7.28
CA ARG A 117 -4.46 -8.25 7.46
C ARG A 117 -5.73 -8.13 6.62
N VAL A 118 -5.70 -8.62 5.38
CA VAL A 118 -6.86 -8.73 4.49
C VAL A 118 -7.96 -9.56 5.16
N GLN A 119 -7.63 -10.72 5.72
CA GLN A 119 -8.60 -11.55 6.44
C GLN A 119 -9.20 -10.82 7.65
N LYS A 120 -8.41 -10.07 8.42
CA LYS A 120 -8.91 -9.27 9.54
C LYS A 120 -9.91 -8.20 9.08
N ILE A 121 -9.60 -7.50 8.00
CA ILE A 121 -10.48 -6.47 7.42
C ILE A 121 -11.79 -7.08 6.93
N ILE A 122 -11.73 -8.16 6.14
CA ILE A 122 -12.93 -8.81 5.56
C ILE A 122 -13.84 -9.36 6.66
N LEU A 123 -13.27 -9.97 7.70
CA LEU A 123 -14.03 -10.52 8.82
C LEU A 123 -14.49 -9.45 9.82
N ASN A 124 -14.28 -8.15 9.53
CA ASN A 124 -14.54 -7.02 10.43
C ASN A 124 -13.95 -7.22 11.84
N LYS A 125 -12.83 -7.93 11.94
CA LYS A 125 -12.12 -8.17 13.20
C LYS A 125 -11.25 -6.96 13.51
N GLN A 126 -10.98 -6.71 14.80
CA GLN A 126 -10.08 -5.67 15.37
C GLN A 126 -9.06 -5.05 14.39
N VAL A 127 -9.51 -4.10 13.57
CA VAL A 127 -8.66 -3.21 12.77
C VAL A 127 -8.69 -1.87 13.47
N ILE A 128 -7.53 -1.43 13.97
CA ILE A 128 -7.40 -0.11 14.57
C ILE A 128 -7.29 0.90 13.43
N ILE A 129 -8.27 1.78 13.34
CA ILE A 129 -8.29 2.91 12.39
C ILE A 129 -7.63 4.10 13.07
N ARG A 130 -6.70 4.75 12.38
CA ARG A 130 -5.98 5.94 12.87
C ARG A 130 -6.38 7.22 12.16
N GLY A 131 -7.09 7.12 11.04
CA GLY A 131 -7.61 8.26 10.33
C GLY A 131 -8.29 7.88 9.04
N VAL A 132 -8.93 8.88 8.45
CA VAL A 132 -9.56 8.82 7.13
C VAL A 132 -9.01 9.99 6.33
N LEU A 133 -8.64 9.76 5.06
CA LEU A 133 -8.13 10.80 4.17
C LEU A 133 -9.22 11.40 3.31
#